data_AF-A0A353SVM9-F1
#
_entry.id   AF-A0A353SVM9-F1
#
_cell.length_a   1.000
_cell.length_b   1.000
_cell.length_c   1.000
_cell.angle_alpha   90.00
_cell.angle_beta   90.00
_cell.angle_gamma   90.00
#
_symmetry.space_group_name_H-M   'P 1'
#
loop_
_entity.id
_entity.type
_entity.pdbx_description
1 polymer ?
#
loop_
_entity_poly.entity_id
_entity_poly.type
_entity_poly.pdbx_seq_one_letter_code
_entity_poly.pdbx_strand_id
1 'polypeptide(L)'
;MKFRPAALLLLLSATPAFAGEVRGICDVRFQGTSTLHDFPGKGVCSPFNAPMVHDAAGRAILPSVEVEVPVAEMRTENDSRDGKMREMFQADRFPRIHASVRGVDVVRLREEMGKDPEGKAPLDLLLRIRDVERRVRATAGNLKETGERVTFALEFPVSLKEFGLKPPSVLGIIRVGDKVSVKATFHLTVSRSP
;
A
#
# COMPACT_ATOMS: atom_id res chain seq x y z
N MET A 1 -63.59 -31.08 -2.46
CA MET A 1 -62.51 -30.53 -3.32
C MET A 1 -61.36 -30.07 -2.42
N LYS A 2 -60.17 -30.67 -2.56
CA LYS A 2 -58.98 -30.36 -1.74
C LYS A 2 -58.11 -29.33 -2.48
N PHE A 3 -57.95 -28.14 -1.93
CA PHE A 3 -56.98 -27.15 -2.42
C PHE A 3 -55.58 -27.49 -1.89
N ARG A 4 -54.59 -27.65 -2.78
CA ARG A 4 -53.17 -27.77 -2.43
C ARG A 4 -52.50 -26.42 -2.71
N PRO A 5 -51.72 -25.84 -1.77
CA PRO A 5 -50.96 -24.63 -2.05
C PRO A 5 -49.67 -25.01 -2.79
N ALA A 6 -49.40 -24.34 -3.91
CA ALA A 6 -48.12 -24.44 -4.59
C ALA A 6 -47.13 -23.49 -3.90
N ALA A 7 -46.18 -24.04 -3.16
CA ALA A 7 -45.02 -23.31 -2.64
C ALA A 7 -44.03 -23.08 -3.79
N LEU A 8 -43.90 -21.84 -4.24
CA LEU A 8 -42.91 -21.43 -5.24
C LEU A 8 -41.57 -21.22 -4.51
N LEU A 9 -40.68 -22.20 -4.61
CA LEU A 9 -39.32 -22.14 -4.09
C LEU A 9 -38.46 -21.29 -5.05
N LEU A 10 -38.23 -20.01 -4.72
CA LEU A 10 -37.25 -19.17 -5.40
C LEU A 10 -35.84 -19.64 -5.03
N LEU A 11 -35.24 -20.46 -5.89
CA LEU A 11 -33.81 -20.75 -5.88
C LEU A 11 -33.06 -19.50 -6.34
N LEU A 12 -32.53 -18.71 -5.41
CA LEU A 12 -31.49 -17.72 -5.72
C LEU A 12 -30.23 -18.48 -6.14
N SER A 13 -30.03 -18.63 -7.44
CA SER A 13 -28.74 -18.99 -8.02
C SER A 13 -27.76 -17.84 -7.76
N ALA A 14 -27.00 -17.93 -6.67
CA ALA A 14 -25.82 -17.12 -6.46
C ALA A 14 -24.81 -17.52 -7.53
N THR A 15 -24.69 -16.71 -8.59
CA THR A 15 -23.59 -16.85 -9.54
C THR A 15 -22.28 -16.65 -8.79
N PRO A 16 -21.33 -17.60 -8.86
CA PRO A 16 -20.01 -17.39 -8.28
C PRO A 16 -19.40 -16.18 -9.00
N ALA A 17 -19.18 -15.09 -8.26
CA ALA A 17 -18.41 -13.97 -8.77
C ALA A 17 -17.03 -14.51 -9.15
N PHE A 18 -16.66 -14.42 -10.43
CA PHE A 18 -15.31 -14.76 -10.87
C PHE A 18 -14.32 -13.85 -10.13
N ALA A 19 -13.59 -14.43 -9.19
CA ALA A 19 -12.59 -13.76 -8.38
C ALA A 19 -11.20 -14.10 -8.93
N GLY A 20 -10.48 -13.12 -9.46
CA GLY A 20 -9.04 -13.22 -9.68
C GLY A 20 -8.27 -13.03 -8.38
N GLU A 21 -6.96 -13.21 -8.42
CA GLU A 21 -6.08 -12.91 -7.28
C GLU A 21 -4.89 -12.06 -7.74
N VAL A 22 -4.53 -11.08 -6.93
CA VAL A 22 -3.30 -10.31 -7.07
C VAL A 22 -2.33 -10.80 -6.01
N ARG A 23 -1.14 -11.20 -6.44
CA ARG A 23 -0.02 -11.50 -5.55
C ARG A 23 1.06 -10.46 -5.74
N GLY A 24 1.58 -9.90 -4.65
CA GLY A 24 2.45 -8.74 -4.70
C GLY A 24 3.64 -8.81 -3.75
N ILE A 25 4.72 -8.18 -4.19
CA ILE A 25 5.85 -7.75 -3.36
C ILE A 25 6.15 -6.28 -3.68
N CYS A 26 6.94 -5.63 -2.84
CA CYS A 26 7.31 -4.24 -3.07
C CYS A 26 8.64 -3.85 -2.44
N ASP A 27 9.34 -2.96 -3.13
CA ASP A 27 10.52 -2.25 -2.66
C ASP A 27 10.13 -0.85 -2.21
N VAL A 28 10.59 -0.45 -1.02
CA VAL A 28 10.36 0.89 -0.48
C VAL A 28 11.67 1.64 -0.47
N ARG A 29 11.69 2.82 -1.08
CA ARG A 29 12.75 3.81 -0.92
C ARG A 29 12.20 5.01 -0.17
N PHE A 30 12.98 5.54 0.76
CA PHE A 30 12.63 6.76 1.46
C PHE A 30 13.80 7.71 1.54
N GLN A 31 13.51 9.01 1.56
CA GLN A 31 14.49 10.07 1.64
C GLN A 31 14.18 10.93 2.86
N GLY A 32 15.09 10.94 3.83
CA GLY A 32 15.06 11.86 4.96
C GLY A 32 16.06 12.99 4.77
N THR A 33 15.77 14.15 5.37
CA THR A 33 16.70 15.29 5.41
C THR A 33 17.24 15.43 6.82
N SER A 34 18.51 15.79 6.97
CA SER A 34 19.08 16.22 8.25
C SER A 34 19.75 17.57 8.11
N THR A 35 20.08 18.21 9.23
CA THR A 35 20.87 19.46 9.23
C THR A 35 22.26 19.32 8.64
N LEU A 36 22.77 18.09 8.47
CA LEU A 36 24.06 17.83 7.83
C LEU A 36 23.91 17.59 6.32
N HIS A 37 23.10 16.59 5.96
CA HIS A 37 22.81 16.24 4.58
C HIS A 37 21.51 15.41 4.49
N ASP A 38 21.04 15.26 3.27
CA ASP A 38 20.00 14.31 2.88
C ASP A 38 20.51 12.87 3.00
N PHE A 39 19.65 11.93 3.37
CA PHE A 39 20.00 10.52 3.48
C PHE A 39 18.93 9.60 2.90
N PRO A 40 19.34 8.59 2.11
CA PRO A 40 18.43 7.58 1.62
C PRO A 40 18.21 6.49 2.66
N GLY A 41 17.11 5.77 2.47
CA GLY A 41 16.88 4.48 3.08
C GLY A 41 16.01 3.58 2.21
N LYS A 42 16.02 2.30 2.56
CA LYS A 42 15.36 1.22 1.83
C LYS A 42 14.65 0.27 2.78
N GLY A 43 13.62 -0.39 2.27
CA GLY A 43 12.90 -1.48 2.93
C GLY A 43 12.21 -2.33 1.88
N VAL A 44 11.65 -3.45 2.30
CA VAL A 44 10.83 -4.34 1.47
C VAL A 44 9.54 -4.65 2.22
N CYS A 45 8.43 -4.82 1.52
CA CYS A 45 7.24 -5.36 2.17
C CYS A 45 7.27 -6.88 2.23
N SER A 46 6.56 -7.43 3.22
CA SER A 46 6.17 -8.82 3.22
C SER A 46 5.31 -9.11 1.97
N PRO A 47 5.45 -10.28 1.34
CA PRO A 47 4.56 -10.69 0.26
C PRO A 47 3.11 -10.64 0.71
N PHE A 48 2.22 -10.19 -0.17
CA PHE A 48 0.79 -10.06 0.11
C PHE A 48 -0.05 -10.59 -1.04
N ASN A 49 -1.29 -10.95 -0.72
CA ASN A 49 -2.30 -11.33 -1.70
C ASN A 49 -3.53 -10.43 -1.52
N ALA A 50 -4.22 -10.13 -2.61
CA ALA A 50 -5.48 -9.41 -2.58
C ALA A 50 -6.46 -10.03 -3.59
N PRO A 51 -7.72 -10.29 -3.18
CA PRO A 51 -8.73 -10.77 -4.11
C PRO A 51 -9.06 -9.68 -5.12
N MET A 52 -9.31 -10.06 -6.37
CA MET A 52 -9.87 -9.20 -7.39
C MET A 52 -11.27 -9.69 -7.71
N VAL A 53 -12.28 -8.87 -7.44
CA VAL A 53 -13.68 -9.21 -7.71
C VAL A 53 -14.21 -8.38 -8.86
N HIS A 54 -15.29 -8.82 -9.49
CA HIS A 54 -16.02 -8.00 -10.45
C HIS A 54 -17.28 -7.45 -9.76
N ASP A 55 -17.53 -6.15 -9.90
CA ASP A 55 -18.78 -5.54 -9.42
C ASP A 55 -19.95 -5.85 -10.36
N ALA A 56 -21.15 -5.35 -10.01
CA ALA A 56 -22.36 -5.55 -10.82
C ALA A 56 -22.28 -4.96 -12.24
N ALA A 57 -21.36 -4.01 -12.47
CA ALA A 57 -21.08 -3.44 -13.78
C ALA A 57 -19.95 -4.16 -14.51
N GLY A 58 -19.43 -5.27 -13.96
CA GLY A 58 -18.33 -6.04 -14.53
C GLY A 58 -16.96 -5.39 -14.34
N ARG A 59 -16.82 -4.38 -13.48
CA ARG A 59 -15.54 -3.69 -13.24
C ARG A 59 -14.69 -4.47 -12.25
N ALA A 60 -13.39 -4.57 -12.53
CA ALA A 60 -12.44 -5.20 -11.64
C ALA A 60 -12.15 -4.31 -10.42
N ILE A 61 -12.50 -4.80 -9.24
CA ILE A 61 -12.35 -4.13 -7.95
C ILE A 61 -11.40 -4.92 -7.06
N LEU A 62 -10.46 -4.23 -6.42
CA LEU A 62 -9.73 -4.75 -5.26
C LEU A 62 -10.45 -4.27 -3.99
N PRO A 63 -11.23 -5.13 -3.31
CA PRO A 63 -12.05 -4.70 -2.18
C PRO A 63 -11.20 -4.28 -0.98
N SER A 64 -10.07 -4.95 -0.76
CA SER A 64 -9.05 -4.58 0.21
C SER A 64 -7.68 -5.05 -0.27
N VAL A 65 -6.67 -4.21 -0.10
CA VAL A 65 -5.25 -4.56 -0.25
C VAL A 65 -4.56 -4.13 1.04
N GLU A 66 -3.79 -5.04 1.63
CA GLU A 66 -3.02 -4.80 2.84
C GLU A 66 -1.54 -5.10 2.56
N VAL A 67 -0.67 -4.20 2.99
CA VAL A 67 0.78 -4.25 2.75
C VAL A 67 1.49 -3.98 4.06
N GLU A 68 2.43 -4.84 4.42
CA GLU A 68 3.22 -4.70 5.65
C GLU A 68 4.71 -4.57 5.35
N VAL A 69 5.35 -3.58 5.95
CA VAL A 69 6.81 -3.39 5.87
C VAL A 69 7.42 -3.73 7.23
N PRO A 70 8.28 -4.76 7.33
CA PRO A 70 8.97 -5.09 8.57
C PRO A 70 9.97 -3.98 8.94
N VAL A 71 9.79 -3.38 10.11
CA VAL A 71 10.65 -2.29 10.61
C VAL A 71 12.09 -2.77 10.78
N ALA A 72 12.27 -4.03 11.20
CA ALA A 72 13.58 -4.64 11.41
C ALA A 72 14.40 -4.79 10.12
N GLU A 73 13.77 -4.76 8.94
CA GLU A 73 14.42 -4.94 7.63
C GLU A 73 14.76 -3.61 6.95
N MET A 74 14.28 -2.49 7.48
CA MET A 74 14.60 -1.17 6.96
C MET A 74 16.08 -0.82 7.18
N ARG A 75 16.73 -0.26 6.16
CA ARG A 75 18.16 0.08 6.16
C ARG A 75 18.39 1.48 5.63
N THR A 76 19.40 2.14 6.16
CA THR A 76 19.87 3.45 5.68
C THR A 76 21.36 3.44 5.33
N GLU A 77 21.97 2.26 5.19
CA GLU A 77 23.43 2.09 5.03
C GLU A 77 24.24 2.69 6.20
N ASN A 78 23.63 2.78 7.38
CA ASN A 78 24.27 3.27 8.60
C ASN A 78 23.65 2.57 9.82
N ASP A 79 24.39 1.64 10.42
CA ASP A 79 23.88 0.78 11.50
C ASP A 79 23.40 1.58 12.72
N SER A 80 24.08 2.69 13.05
CA SER A 80 23.68 3.56 14.17
C SER A 80 22.35 4.25 13.89
N ARG A 81 22.15 4.78 12.67
CA ARG A 81 20.88 5.38 12.24
C ARG A 81 19.79 4.32 12.16
N ASP A 82 20.11 3.12 11.71
CA ASP A 82 19.17 2.00 11.63
C ASP A 82 18.69 1.59 13.03
N GLY A 83 19.59 1.54 14.02
CA GLY A 83 19.25 1.31 15.42
C GLY A 83 18.27 2.36 15.95
N LYS A 84 18.61 3.65 15.80
CA LYS A 84 17.74 4.77 16.23
C LYS A 84 16.40 4.80 15.51
N MET A 85 16.38 4.41 14.24
CA MET A 85 15.15 4.30 13.46
C MET A 85 14.25 3.20 14.05
N ARG A 86 14.80 2.01 14.35
CA ARG A 86 14.04 0.93 15.00
C ARG A 86 13.51 1.34 16.38
N GLU A 87 14.31 2.04 17.17
CA GLU A 87 13.89 2.59 18.47
C GLU A 87 12.74 3.60 18.31
N MET A 88 12.85 4.54 17.36
CA MET A 88 11.81 5.53 17.07
C MET A 88 10.48 4.89 16.68
N PHE A 89 10.53 3.84 15.84
CA PHE A 89 9.37 3.04 15.47
C PHE A 89 8.92 2.09 16.59
N GLN A 90 9.69 1.93 17.67
CA GLN A 90 9.45 0.97 18.74
C GLN A 90 9.27 -0.45 18.19
N ALA A 91 10.23 -0.90 17.37
CA ALA A 91 10.15 -2.13 16.58
C ALA A 91 9.77 -3.39 17.40
N ASP A 92 10.16 -3.47 18.67
CA ASP A 92 9.81 -4.60 19.55
C ASP A 92 8.31 -4.67 19.85
N ARG A 93 7.63 -3.51 19.88
CA ARG A 93 6.18 -3.38 20.14
C ARG A 93 5.37 -3.29 18.85
N PHE A 94 5.94 -2.65 17.84
CA PHE A 94 5.31 -2.40 16.55
C PHE A 94 6.25 -2.87 15.42
N PRO A 95 6.34 -4.18 15.17
CA PRO A 95 7.33 -4.75 14.26
C PRO A 95 7.08 -4.43 12.79
N ARG A 96 5.90 -3.90 12.45
CA ARG A 96 5.46 -3.66 11.08
C ARG A 96 4.82 -2.28 10.93
N ILE A 97 5.09 -1.65 9.81
CA ILE A 97 4.30 -0.53 9.27
C ILE A 97 3.24 -1.14 8.36
N HIS A 98 1.99 -0.72 8.51
CA HIS A 98 0.86 -1.28 7.76
C HIS A 98 0.25 -0.22 6.85
N ALA A 99 0.07 -0.54 5.58
CA ALA A 99 -0.67 0.29 4.62
C ALA A 99 -1.86 -0.50 4.08
N SER A 100 -3.01 0.16 3.89
CA SER A 100 -4.16 -0.45 3.25
C SER A 100 -4.91 0.50 2.33
N VAL A 101 -5.54 -0.07 1.31
CA VAL A 101 -6.48 0.62 0.43
C VAL A 101 -7.70 -0.26 0.24
N ARG A 102 -8.88 0.35 0.08
CA ARG A 102 -10.15 -0.36 -0.08
C ARG A 102 -10.89 0.12 -1.31
N GLY A 103 -11.61 -0.80 -1.95
CA GLY A 103 -12.49 -0.50 -3.07
C GLY A 103 -11.78 0.13 -4.26
N VAL A 104 -10.58 -0.33 -4.60
CA VAL A 104 -9.84 0.18 -5.76
C VAL A 104 -10.51 -0.29 -7.04
N ASP A 105 -11.09 0.63 -7.79
CA ASP A 105 -11.53 0.40 -9.17
C ASP A 105 -10.31 0.45 -10.09
N VAL A 106 -9.85 -0.74 -10.51
CA VAL A 106 -8.59 -0.89 -11.26
C VAL A 106 -8.72 -0.23 -12.64
N VAL A 107 -9.88 -0.33 -13.27
CA VAL A 107 -10.13 0.26 -14.59
C VAL A 107 -10.07 1.78 -14.49
N ARG A 108 -10.78 2.35 -13.51
CA ARG A 108 -10.78 3.79 -13.27
C ARG A 108 -9.38 4.33 -12.97
N LEU A 109 -8.60 3.63 -12.14
CA LEU A 109 -7.23 4.07 -11.83
C LEU A 109 -6.36 4.13 -13.09
N ARG A 110 -6.44 3.12 -13.97
CA ARG A 110 -5.72 3.12 -15.25
C ARG A 110 -6.17 4.26 -16.15
N GLU A 111 -7.47 4.52 -16.24
CA GLU A 111 -8.01 5.64 -17.01
C GLU A 111 -7.55 7.00 -16.49
N GLU A 112 -7.52 7.18 -15.17
CA GLU A 112 -7.00 8.40 -14.55
C GLU A 112 -5.52 8.60 -14.86
N MET A 113 -4.70 7.53 -14.80
CA MET A 113 -3.29 7.59 -15.20
C MET A 113 -3.13 7.93 -16.68
N GLY A 114 -3.97 7.38 -17.56
CA GLY A 114 -3.91 7.65 -19.01
C GLY A 114 -4.31 9.07 -19.41
N LYS A 115 -5.01 9.82 -18.54
CA LYS A 115 -5.38 11.23 -18.77
C LYS A 115 -4.27 12.20 -18.40
N ASP A 116 -3.36 11.80 -17.53
CA ASP A 116 -2.23 12.61 -17.09
C ASP A 116 -1.03 12.42 -18.05
N PRO A 117 -0.41 13.50 -18.57
CA PRO A 117 0.72 13.39 -19.50
C PRO A 117 1.94 12.65 -18.93
N GLU A 118 2.09 12.61 -17.60
CA GLU A 118 3.17 11.88 -16.92
C GLU A 118 2.73 10.48 -16.47
N GLY A 119 1.51 10.06 -16.81
CA GLY A 119 0.96 8.76 -16.47
C GLY A 119 0.62 8.62 -14.98
N LYS A 120 0.22 9.71 -14.31
CA LYS A 120 0.00 9.74 -12.86
C LYS A 120 -1.48 9.79 -12.47
N ALA A 121 -1.81 9.18 -11.34
CA ALA A 121 -3.15 9.27 -10.74
C ALA A 121 -3.08 9.31 -9.20
N PRO A 122 -3.98 10.06 -8.52
CA PRO A 122 -4.03 10.06 -7.06
C PRO A 122 -4.61 8.73 -6.52
N LEU A 123 -4.09 8.28 -5.40
CA LEU A 123 -4.60 7.13 -4.65
C LEU A 123 -4.53 7.42 -3.14
N ASP A 124 -5.68 7.39 -2.47
CA ASP A 124 -5.72 7.57 -1.02
C ASP A 124 -5.55 6.21 -0.33
N LEU A 125 -4.62 6.13 0.63
CA LEU A 125 -4.36 4.94 1.44
C LEU A 125 -4.45 5.26 2.92
N LEU A 126 -4.74 4.26 3.74
CA LEU A 126 -4.57 4.31 5.20
C LEU A 126 -3.18 3.79 5.53
N LEU A 127 -2.35 4.63 6.13
CA LEU A 127 -1.04 4.27 6.63
C LEU A 127 -1.08 4.26 8.16
N ARG A 128 -0.63 3.16 8.75
CA ARG A 128 -0.50 2.99 10.18
C ARG A 128 0.97 2.78 10.54
N ILE A 129 1.49 3.68 11.36
CA ILE A 129 2.83 3.58 11.94
C ILE A 129 2.65 3.60 13.44
N ARG A 130 3.20 2.57 14.12
CA ARG A 130 2.91 2.29 15.52
C ARG A 130 1.39 2.18 15.78
N ASP A 131 0.90 2.96 16.74
CA ASP A 131 -0.48 3.05 17.17
C ASP A 131 -1.27 4.16 16.46
N VAL A 132 -0.68 4.84 15.47
CA VAL A 132 -1.29 5.97 14.78
C VAL A 132 -1.60 5.64 13.33
N GLU A 133 -2.87 5.76 12.95
CA GLU A 133 -3.33 5.62 11.57
C GLU A 133 -3.72 6.98 10.97
N ARG A 134 -3.34 7.20 9.71
CA ARG A 134 -3.65 8.40 8.93
C ARG A 134 -4.00 8.05 7.50
N ARG A 135 -4.90 8.83 6.92
CA ARG A 135 -5.08 8.84 5.46
C ARG A 135 -3.93 9.61 4.82
N VAL A 136 -3.29 9.00 3.84
CA VAL A 136 -2.20 9.59 3.05
C VAL A 136 -2.64 9.58 1.60
N ARG A 137 -2.50 10.71 0.93
CA ARG A 137 -2.70 10.81 -0.52
C ARG A 137 -1.37 10.50 -1.21
N ALA A 138 -1.35 9.40 -1.95
CA ALA A 138 -0.24 8.99 -2.79
C ALA A 138 -0.51 9.31 -4.25
N THR A 139 0.56 9.36 -5.03
CA THR A 139 0.52 9.46 -6.48
C THR A 139 0.98 8.13 -7.06
N ALA A 140 0.08 7.41 -7.72
CA ALA A 140 0.38 6.26 -8.53
C ALA A 140 0.99 6.69 -9.87
N GLY A 141 2.00 5.97 -10.35
CA GLY A 141 2.73 6.30 -11.58
C GLY A 141 3.56 5.13 -12.07
N ASN A 142 4.23 5.31 -13.22
CA ASN A 142 5.14 4.32 -13.80
C ASN A 142 4.49 2.94 -14.04
N LEU A 143 3.21 2.91 -14.42
CA LEU A 143 2.49 1.66 -14.71
C LEU A 143 3.10 0.97 -15.93
N LYS A 144 3.43 -0.32 -15.78
CA LYS A 144 3.86 -1.21 -16.86
C LYS A 144 3.17 -2.54 -16.70
N GLU A 145 2.57 -3.03 -17.78
CA GLU A 145 1.84 -4.29 -17.81
C GLU A 145 2.41 -5.19 -18.90
N THR A 146 2.70 -6.44 -18.57
CA THR A 146 3.24 -7.43 -19.51
C THR A 146 2.70 -8.80 -19.14
N GLY A 147 1.68 -9.25 -19.87
CA GLY A 147 0.95 -10.47 -19.53
C GLY A 147 0.29 -10.35 -18.16
N GLU A 148 0.59 -11.30 -17.27
CA GLU A 148 0.10 -11.31 -15.88
C GLU A 148 0.92 -10.43 -14.93
N ARG A 149 2.03 -9.84 -15.40
CA ARG A 149 2.91 -9.02 -14.57
C ARG A 149 2.52 -7.55 -14.66
N VAL A 150 2.39 -6.92 -13.50
CA VAL A 150 2.12 -5.48 -13.37
C VAL A 150 3.18 -4.87 -12.46
N THR A 151 3.76 -3.75 -12.88
CA THR A 151 4.62 -2.93 -12.02
C THR A 151 4.14 -1.49 -12.03
N PHE A 152 4.19 -0.83 -10.88
CA PHE A 152 3.86 0.59 -10.72
C PHE A 152 4.55 1.13 -9.46
N ALA A 153 4.55 2.44 -9.28
CA ALA A 153 5.07 3.09 -8.09
C ALA A 153 3.99 3.93 -7.41
N LEU A 154 4.03 3.99 -6.08
CA LEU A 154 3.34 4.98 -5.26
C LEU A 154 4.37 5.94 -4.66
N GLU A 155 4.13 7.23 -4.81
CA GLU A 155 4.96 8.28 -4.22
C GLU A 155 4.13 9.14 -3.26
N PHE A 156 4.61 9.35 -2.04
CA PHE A 156 3.92 10.16 -1.03
C PHE A 156 4.87 10.69 0.04
N PRO A 157 4.58 11.86 0.63
CA PRO A 157 5.28 12.33 1.82
C PRO A 157 4.72 11.69 3.10
N VAL A 158 5.59 11.46 4.07
CA VAL A 158 5.22 11.08 5.45
C VAL A 158 5.75 12.13 6.41
N SER A 159 4.91 12.62 7.33
CA SER A 159 5.35 13.46 8.45
C SER A 159 5.58 12.63 9.69
N LEU A 160 6.79 12.64 10.22
CA LEU A 160 7.09 11.96 11.48
C LEU A 160 6.21 12.47 12.64
N LYS A 161 5.96 13.78 12.70
CA LYS A 161 5.11 14.43 13.72
C LYS A 161 3.65 14.00 13.64
N GLU A 162 3.07 13.88 12.44
CA GLU A 162 1.66 13.45 12.27
C GLU A 162 1.41 12.03 12.83
N PHE A 163 2.46 11.22 12.88
CA PHE A 163 2.49 9.87 13.48
C PHE A 163 3.05 9.84 14.91
N GLY A 164 3.31 10.99 15.54
CA GLY A 164 3.85 11.06 16.90
C GLY A 164 5.26 10.49 17.05
N LEU A 165 6.03 10.45 15.95
CA LEU A 165 7.41 10.01 15.93
C LEU A 165 8.32 11.20 16.22
N LYS A 166 9.25 11.01 17.15
CA LYS A 166 10.28 12.01 17.47
C LYS A 166 11.53 11.65 16.65
N PRO A 167 11.92 12.47 15.67
CA PRO A 167 13.11 12.19 14.87
C PRO A 167 14.33 12.10 15.78
N PRO A 168 15.22 11.11 15.59
CA PRO A 168 16.42 11.00 16.39
C PRO A 168 17.34 12.21 16.19
N SER A 169 18.04 12.61 17.26
CA SER A 169 19.12 13.59 17.21
C SER A 169 20.47 12.92 17.49
N VAL A 170 21.52 13.45 16.88
CA VAL A 170 22.91 13.07 17.17
C VAL A 170 23.61 14.27 17.79
N LEU A 171 24.13 14.13 19.01
CA LEU A 171 24.88 15.14 19.76
C LEU A 171 24.14 16.49 19.96
N GLY A 172 22.81 16.54 19.81
CA GLY A 172 21.99 17.75 19.97
C GLY A 172 22.10 18.76 18.82
N ILE A 173 23.04 18.57 17.89
CA ILE A 173 23.32 19.47 16.77
C ILE A 173 22.79 18.95 15.43
N ILE A 174 22.76 17.61 15.24
CA ILE A 174 22.20 17.01 14.03
C ILE A 174 20.73 16.67 14.29
N ARG A 175 19.85 17.29 13.49
CA ARG A 175 18.39 17.09 13.57
C ARG A 175 17.88 16.53 12.25
N VAL A 176 16.99 15.55 12.33
CA VAL A 176 16.27 15.00 11.19
C VAL A 176 14.99 15.82 10.97
N GLY A 177 14.74 16.17 9.71
CA GLY A 177 13.53 16.87 9.27
C GLY A 177 12.28 16.04 9.47
N ASP A 178 11.14 16.71 9.54
CA ASP A 178 9.85 16.05 9.78
C ASP A 178 9.35 15.23 8.58
N LYS A 179 9.53 15.77 7.37
CA LYS A 179 8.98 15.17 6.15
C LYS A 179 9.98 14.18 5.57
N VAL A 180 9.48 12.99 5.28
CA VAL A 180 10.19 11.91 4.61
C VAL A 180 9.47 11.64 3.30
N SER A 181 10.18 11.71 2.17
CA SER A 181 9.62 11.35 0.88
C SER A 181 9.70 9.84 0.70
N VAL A 182 8.59 9.19 0.36
CA VAL A 182 8.51 7.73 0.19
C VAL A 182 8.15 7.40 -1.25
N LYS A 183 8.83 6.39 -1.80
CA LYS A 183 8.51 5.75 -3.08
C LYS A 183 8.44 4.24 -2.88
N ALA A 184 7.26 3.66 -3.00
CA ALA A 184 7.05 2.21 -2.99
C ALA A 184 6.87 1.71 -4.43
N THR A 185 7.70 0.78 -4.88
CA THR A 185 7.60 0.14 -6.19
C THR A 185 7.01 -1.24 -6.02
N PHE A 186 5.88 -1.50 -6.67
CA PHE A 186 5.14 -2.74 -6.56
C PHE A 186 5.43 -3.64 -7.75
N HIS A 187 5.57 -4.94 -7.46
CA HIS A 187 5.70 -6.00 -8.45
C HIS A 187 4.58 -7.00 -8.20
N LEU A 188 3.61 -7.03 -9.10
CA LEU A 188 2.41 -7.83 -8.98
C LEU A 188 2.38 -8.93 -10.04
N THR A 189 1.78 -10.05 -9.66
CA THR A 189 1.28 -11.08 -10.57
C THR A 189 -0.23 -11.17 -10.41
N VAL A 190 -0.96 -11.04 -11.50
CA VAL A 190 -2.43 -11.08 -11.53
C VAL A 190 -2.86 -12.40 -12.17
N SER A 191 -3.43 -13.30 -11.37
CA SER A 191 -4.10 -14.49 -11.89
C SER A 191 -5.55 -14.16 -12.22
N ARG A 192 -5.98 -14.55 -13.41
CA ARG A 192 -7.40 -14.60 -13.76
C ARG A 192 -7.91 -15.97 -13.34
N SER A 193 -9.03 -16.03 -12.61
CA SER A 193 -9.71 -17.31 -12.45
C SER A 193 -10.14 -17.80 -13.85
N PRO A 194 -9.92 -19.09 -14.16
CA PRO A 194 -10.26 -19.70 -15.45
C PRO A 194 -11.75 -19.66 -15.73
#